data_AF-A0A399GZD8-F1
#
_entry.id   AF-A0A399GZD8-F1
#
_cell.length_a   1.000
_cell.length_b   1.000
_cell.length_c   1.000
_cell.angle_alpha   90.00
_cell.angle_beta   90.00
_cell.angle_gamma   90.00
#
_symmetry.space_group_name_H-M   'P 1'
#
loop_
_entity.id
_entity.type
_entity.pdbx_description
1 polymer ?
#
loop_
_entity_poly.entity_id
_entity_poly.type
_entity_poly.pdbx_seq_one_letter_code
_entity_poly.pdbx_strand_id
1 'polypeptide(L)' 'MASIDSNELDEVLATTFKELKTAVNNYNKDSIALYSQALSALVGLRQQVDAQDRAKA' A
#
# COMPACT_ATOMS: atom_id res chain seq x y z
N MET A 1 15.21 -13.63 9.80
CA MET A 1 14.58 -12.70 8.84
C MET A 1 13.27 -12.28 9.47
N ALA A 2 13.09 -10.98 9.73
CA ALA A 2 11.92 -10.50 10.46
C ALA A 2 10.66 -10.76 9.62
N SER A 3 9.78 -11.66 10.10
CA SER A 3 8.43 -11.79 9.56
C SER A 3 7.73 -10.46 9.79
N ILE A 4 7.32 -9.82 8.70
CA ILE A 4 6.44 -8.66 8.78
C ILE A 4 5.11 -9.19 9.31
N ASP A 5 4.65 -8.66 10.45
CA ASP A 5 3.37 -9.03 11.04
C ASP A 5 2.26 -8.56 10.06
N SER A 6 1.43 -9.50 9.62
CA SER A 6 0.35 -9.21 8.67
C SER A 6 -0.63 -8.17 9.22
N ASN A 7 -0.83 -8.14 10.54
CA ASN A 7 -1.70 -7.16 11.17
C ASN A 7 -1.08 -5.76 11.13
N GLU A 8 0.23 -5.66 11.34
CA GLU A 8 0.97 -4.40 11.26
C GLU A 8 0.97 -3.88 9.81
N LEU A 9 1.13 -4.77 8.83
CA LEU A 9 1.03 -4.42 7.42
C LEU A 9 -0.37 -3.92 7.03
N ASP A 10 -1.42 -4.57 7.53
CA ASP A 10 -2.80 -4.20 7.24
C ASP A 10 -3.17 -2.87 7.92
N GLU A 11 -2.68 -2.60 9.13
CA GLU A 11 -2.82 -1.29 9.80
C GLU A 11 -2.11 -0.17 9.05
N VAL A 12 -0.89 -0.42 8.57
CA VAL A 12 -0.14 0.55 7.77
C VAL A 12 -0.86 0.83 6.45
N LEU A 13 -1.38 -0.20 5.79
CA LEU A 13 -2.16 -0.04 4.56
C LEU A 13 -3.44 0.77 4.80
N ALA A 14 -4.20 0.45 5.84
CA ALA A 14 -5.44 1.16 6.17
C ALA A 14 -5.20 2.63 6.51
N THR A 15 -4.17 2.92 7.29
CA THR A 15 -3.79 4.28 7.68
C THR A 15 -3.35 5.08 6.46
N THR A 16 -2.47 4.50 5.64
CA THR A 16 -1.98 5.13 4.40
C THR A 16 -3.13 5.43 3.44
N PHE A 17 -4.10 4.51 3.29
CA PHE A 17 -5.27 4.72 2.43
C PHE A 17 -6.16 5.87 2.92
N LYS A 18 -6.32 6.00 4.23
CA LYS A 18 -7.12 7.07 4.85
C LYS A 18 -6.45 8.44 4.64
N GLU A 19 -5.14 8.51 4.79
CA GLU A 19 -4.37 9.73 4.55
C GLU A 19 -4.38 10.11 3.06
N LEU A 20 -4.20 9.14 2.17
CA LEU A 20 -4.33 9.31 0.72
C LEU A 20 -5.70 9.86 0.34
N LYS A 21 -6.79 9.26 0.86
CA LYS A 21 -8.16 9.72 0.59
C LYS A 21 -8.40 11.14 1.10
N THR A 22 -7.85 11.47 2.26
CA THR A 22 -7.95 12.82 2.85
C THR A 22 -7.17 13.83 2.02
N ALA A 23 -5.97 13.47 1.55
CA ALA A 23 -5.15 14.31 0.70
C ALA A 23 -5.75 14.51 -0.69
N VAL A 24 -6.32 13.46 -1.30
CA VAL A 24 -7.06 13.51 -2.58
C VAL A 24 -8.30 14.39 -2.46
N ASN A 25 -9.06 14.29 -1.36
CA ASN A 25 -10.22 15.14 -1.14
C ASN A 25 -9.84 16.61 -0.95
N ASN A 26 -8.62 16.89 -0.46
CA ASN A 26 -8.16 18.24 -0.18
C ASN A 26 -7.33 18.88 -1.31
N TYR A 27 -6.78 18.12 -2.27
CA TYR A 27 -5.87 18.65 -3.28
C TYR A 27 -6.27 18.37 -4.74
N ASN A 28 -6.08 19.42 -5.54
CA ASN A 28 -6.19 19.53 -6.99
C ASN A 28 -5.63 18.31 -7.76
N LYS A 29 -6.18 18.05 -8.96
CA LYS A 29 -6.04 16.83 -9.80
C LYS A 29 -4.63 16.23 -9.93
N ASP A 30 -3.57 17.03 -9.83
CA ASP A 30 -2.19 16.58 -9.93
C ASP A 30 -1.77 15.67 -8.76
N SER A 31 -2.35 15.87 -7.57
CA SER A 31 -2.10 15.01 -6.41
C SER A 31 -2.70 13.62 -6.58
N ILE A 32 -3.81 13.48 -7.29
CA ILE A 32 -4.46 12.18 -7.55
C ILE A 32 -3.54 11.27 -8.37
N ALA A 33 -2.82 11.83 -9.35
CA ALA A 33 -1.90 11.05 -10.19
C ALA A 33 -0.73 10.49 -9.38
N LEU A 34 -0.12 11.32 -8.52
CA LEU A 34 0.99 10.91 -7.66
C LEU A 34 0.57 9.83 -6.67
N TYR A 35 -0.60 10.01 -6.06
CA TYR A 35 -1.17 9.08 -5.09
C TYR A 35 -1.62 7.76 -5.72
N SER A 36 -2.14 7.80 -6.95
CA SER A 36 -2.47 6.58 -7.71
C SER A 36 -1.21 5.79 -8.05
N GLN A 37 -0.12 6.46 -8.42
CA GLN A 37 1.18 5.80 -8.66
C GLN A 37 1.73 5.16 -7.39
N ALA A 38 1.69 5.86 -6.25
CA ALA A 38 2.12 5.31 -4.97
C ALA A 38 1.30 4.06 -4.58
N LEU A 39 -0.02 4.10 -4.79
CA LEU A 39 -0.89 2.96 -4.49
C LEU A 39 -0.61 1.77 -5.41
N SER A 40 -0.41 1.99 -6.71
CA SER A 40 -0.03 0.91 -7.64
C SER A 40 1.29 0.26 -7.26
N ALA A 41 2.27 1.04 -6.79
CA ALA A 41 3.54 0.50 -6.31
C ALA A 41 3.35 -0.40 -5.07
N LEU A 42 2.52 0.04 -4.10
CA LEU A 42 2.21 -0.74 -2.89
C LEU A 42 1.47 -2.05 -3.21
N VAL A 43 0.52 -2.02 -4.15
CA VAL A 43 -0.17 -3.23 -4.62
C VAL A 43 0.79 -4.21 -5.28
N GLY A 44 1.70 -3.71 -6.13
CA GLY A 44 2.74 -4.55 -6.74
C GLY A 44 3.65 -5.20 -5.70
N LEU A 45 3.99 -4.46 -4.64
CA LEU A 45 4.80 -4.97 -3.54
C LEU A 45 4.07 -6.07 -2.76
N ARG A 46 2.78 -5.90 -2.46
CA ARG A 46 1.98 -6.93 -1.78
C ARG A 46 1.90 -8.22 -2.62
N GLN A 47 1.72 -8.10 -3.93
CA GLN A 47 1.70 -9.27 -4.82
C GLN A 47 3.04 -10.03 -4.85
N GLN A 48 4.16 -9.32 -4.76
CA GLN A 48 5.48 -9.95 -4.68
C GLN A 48 5.69 -10.69 -3.36
N VAL A 49 5.23 -10.13 -2.25
CA VAL A 49 5.24 -10.80 -0.94
C VAL A 49 4.38 -12.06 -0.98
N ASP A 50 3.14 -11.96 -1.47
CA ASP A 50 2.22 -13.12 -1.59
C ASP A 50 2.77 -14.21 -2.53
N ALA A 51 3.55 -13.84 -3.55
CA ALA A 51 4.21 -14.79 -4.44
C ALA A 51 5.41 -15.46 -3.76
N GLN A 52 6.20 -14.71 -2.98
CA GLN A 52 7.31 -15.27 -2.20
C GLN A 52 6.82 -16.22 -1.11
N ASP A 53 5.73 -15.91 -0.43
CA ASP A 53 5.19 -16.76 0.63
C ASP A 53 4.65 -18.07 0.06
N ARG A 54 4.00 -18.04 -1.10
CA ARG A 54 3.56 -19.25 -1.82
C ARG A 54 4.71 -20.11 -2.34
N ALA A 55 5.85 -19.50 -2.69
CA ALA A 55 7.03 -20.23 -3.16
C ALA A 55 7.84 -20.88 -2.02
N LYS A 56 7.60 -20.47 -0.77
CA LYS A 56 8.26 -21.02 0.44
C LYS A 56 7.42 -22.09 1.15
N ALA A 57 6.14 -22.24 0.78
CA ALA A 57 5.24 -23.29 1.26
C ALA A 57 5.40 -24.57 0.43
#